data_AF-A0A7X4ZB24-F1
#
_entry.id   AF-A0A7X4ZB24-F1
#
_cell.length_a   1.000
_cell.length_b   1.000
_cell.length_c   1.000
_cell.angle_alpha   90.00
_cell.angle_beta   90.00
_cell.angle_gamma   90.00
#
_symmetry.space_group_name_H-M   'P 1'
#
loop_
_entity.id
_entity.type
_entity.pdbx_description
1 polymer ?
#
loop_
_entity_poly.entity_id
_entity_poly.type
_entity_poly.pdbx_seq_one_letter_code
_entity_poly.pdbx_strand_id
1 'polypeptide(L)'
;MKCANCGAELKVGSVYCYVCGKEAQIVSDYNLLEDDFLRDALKEKEEKAAREKVKQRLEMEKKEKSASGHHTKPPLRKGNRRVKKRIIFAVASMILLVVLITAIILLVKHSRENSYDYQMEQAGKYKEEGNYREAENRVKRAIELEDSITAKLFLSDIYLLRGEERMSLELLQQLCEENKDQVEVYQRMIQIYEKQKDYESIRALSENTEDPRIKELFLEYVPKAPEFTREEGIYTEELSVEILAEADCDVYYTLDGTDPVQGEKYREPVDVGPGQDIQIRAIACSPYGFYSDEVEGNFQVEFLKPETPRVTPGGGNFNAPQSISVAVPDGCKVYYTWDGSEPTTASQRYTQPISMPEGNNILSLILVDPYGMRSDVLRCNYIYLP
;
A
#
# COMPACT_ATOMS: atom_id res chain seq x y z
N MET A 1 -5.10 -3.36 24.30
CA MET A 1 -4.92 -3.68 25.75
C MET A 1 -4.44 -2.44 26.49
N LYS A 2 -4.75 -2.23 27.77
CA LYS A 2 -4.23 -1.06 28.53
C LYS A 2 -3.18 -1.51 29.54
N CYS A 3 -2.11 -0.74 29.71
CA CYS A 3 -1.05 -1.03 30.66
C CYS A 3 -1.58 -0.99 32.11
N ALA A 4 -1.42 -2.07 32.87
CA ALA A 4 -1.87 -2.13 34.28
C ALA A 4 -1.15 -1.13 35.21
N ASN A 5 0.01 -0.61 34.80
CA ASN A 5 0.81 0.31 35.61
C ASN A 5 0.52 1.80 35.32
N CYS A 6 0.20 2.17 34.06
CA CYS A 6 0.02 3.58 33.68
C CYS A 6 -1.25 3.87 32.85
N GLY A 7 -2.04 2.85 32.50
CA GLY A 7 -3.31 3.01 31.78
C GLY A 7 -3.19 3.28 30.27
N ALA A 8 -1.98 3.48 29.72
CA ALA A 8 -1.77 3.72 28.30
C ALA A 8 -2.16 2.52 27.42
N GLU A 9 -2.68 2.79 26.21
CA GLU A 9 -3.10 1.76 25.26
C GLU A 9 -1.92 1.09 24.57
N LEU A 10 -1.65 -0.17 24.91
CA LEU A 10 -0.59 -0.99 24.33
C LEU A 10 -0.90 -1.34 22.87
N LYS A 11 0.09 -1.10 21.99
CA LYS A 11 0.07 -1.59 20.60
C LYS A 11 0.00 -3.12 20.57
N VAL A 12 -0.73 -3.66 19.61
CA VAL A 12 -0.89 -5.11 19.41
C VAL A 12 0.50 -5.73 19.19
N GLY A 13 0.81 -6.82 19.90
CA GLY A 13 2.10 -7.51 19.84
C GLY A 13 3.24 -6.92 20.71
N SER A 14 2.99 -5.85 21.47
CA SER A 14 4.02 -5.25 22.34
C SER A 14 4.14 -5.97 23.69
N VAL A 15 5.33 -6.51 23.98
CA VAL A 15 5.65 -7.18 25.26
C VAL A 15 5.97 -6.18 26.39
N TYR A 16 6.20 -4.91 26.04
CA TYR A 16 6.50 -3.83 27.00
C TYR A 16 5.64 -2.60 26.74
N CYS A 17 5.32 -1.86 27.80
CA CYS A 17 4.63 -0.57 27.68
C CYS A 17 5.58 0.52 27.19
N TYR A 18 5.29 1.10 26.02
CA TYR A 18 6.07 2.19 25.42
C TYR A 18 6.07 3.50 26.24
N VAL A 19 5.16 3.65 27.21
CA VAL A 19 5.08 4.85 28.07
C VAL A 19 5.88 4.68 29.36
N CYS A 20 5.78 3.53 30.03
CA CYS A 20 6.39 3.34 31.36
C CYS A 20 7.50 2.28 31.41
N GLY A 21 7.84 1.65 30.29
CA GLY A 21 8.92 0.67 30.16
C GLY A 21 8.69 -0.66 30.89
N LYS A 22 7.53 -0.83 31.55
CA LYS A 22 7.23 -2.05 32.32
C LYS A 22 6.68 -3.15 31.42
N GLU A 23 7.08 -4.38 31.71
CA GLU A 23 6.61 -5.57 31.00
C GLU A 23 5.09 -5.65 31.05
N ALA A 24 4.48 -5.90 29.89
CA ALA A 24 3.05 -6.12 29.81
C ALA A 24 2.77 -7.45 30.50
N GLN A 25 2.18 -7.41 31.70
CA GLN A 25 1.64 -8.61 32.32
C GLN A 25 0.46 -9.09 31.49
N ILE A 26 0.73 -10.03 30.60
CA ILE A 26 -0.27 -10.82 29.89
C ILE A 26 -0.88 -11.73 30.95
N VAL A 27 -2.00 -11.32 31.53
CA VAL A 27 -2.88 -12.29 32.18
C VAL A 27 -3.41 -13.12 31.03
N SER A 28 -2.95 -14.37 30.93
CA SER A 28 -3.54 -15.35 30.02
C SER A 28 -5.05 -15.24 30.19
N ASP A 29 -5.75 -14.90 29.11
CA ASP A 29 -7.19 -14.77 29.13
C ASP A 29 -7.77 -15.98 29.87
N TYR A 30 -8.52 -15.70 30.92
CA TYR A 30 -9.26 -16.70 31.68
C TYR A 30 -10.12 -17.47 30.68
N ASN A 31 -9.63 -18.64 30.25
CA ASN A 31 -10.25 -19.44 29.23
C ASN A 31 -11.41 -20.19 29.91
N LEU A 32 -12.58 -19.56 29.97
CA LEU A 32 -13.81 -20.14 30.54
C LEU A 32 -14.12 -21.54 29.94
N LEU A 33 -13.60 -21.82 28.74
CA LEU A 33 -13.73 -23.10 28.05
C LEU A 33 -12.83 -24.21 28.62
N GLU A 34 -11.66 -23.90 29.19
CA GLU A 34 -10.78 -24.91 29.80
C GLU A 34 -11.35 -25.41 31.14
N ASP A 35 -11.95 -24.50 31.93
CA ASP A 35 -12.62 -24.85 33.19
C ASP A 35 -13.89 -25.69 32.94
N ASP A 36 -14.65 -25.40 31.88
CA ASP A 36 -15.79 -26.22 31.49
C ASP A 36 -15.36 -27.59 30.94
N PHE A 37 -14.25 -27.67 30.19
CA PHE A 37 -13.68 -28.94 29.74
C PHE A 37 -13.16 -29.79 30.91
N LEU A 38 -12.48 -29.18 31.89
CA LEU A 38 -12.04 -29.85 33.11
C LEU A 38 -13.22 -30.33 33.96
N ARG A 39 -14.29 -29.54 34.09
CA ARG A 39 -15.52 -29.95 34.79
C ARG A 39 -16.23 -31.09 34.10
N ASP A 40 -16.34 -31.06 32.78
CA ASP A 40 -16.99 -32.14 32.03
C ASP A 40 -16.15 -33.41 32.00
N ALA A 41 -14.82 -33.30 31.93
CA ALA A 41 -13.91 -34.44 32.08
C ALA A 41 -13.96 -35.06 33.50
N LEU A 42 -14.13 -34.24 34.55
CA LEU A 42 -14.31 -34.72 35.92
C LEU A 42 -15.67 -35.40 36.11
N LYS A 43 -16.76 -34.82 35.58
CA LYS A 43 -18.09 -35.47 35.58
C LYS A 43 -18.08 -36.81 34.85
N GLU A 44 -17.42 -36.89 33.70
CA GLU A 44 -17.33 -38.15 32.95
C GLU A 44 -16.55 -39.23 33.71
N LYS A 45 -15.48 -38.84 34.43
CA LYS A 45 -14.75 -39.75 35.34
C LYS A 45 -15.60 -40.20 36.52
N GLU A 46 -16.37 -39.30 37.13
CA GLU A 46 -17.29 -39.62 38.24
C GLU A 46 -18.41 -40.55 37.78
N GLU A 47 -18.99 -40.33 36.60
CA GLU A 47 -20.00 -41.19 36.00
C GLU A 47 -19.45 -42.58 35.65
N LYS A 48 -18.23 -42.66 35.11
CA LYS A 48 -17.54 -43.94 34.85
C LYS A 48 -17.30 -44.70 36.16
N ALA A 49 -16.79 -44.03 37.20
CA ALA A 49 -16.59 -44.62 38.52
C ALA A 49 -17.91 -45.08 39.18
N ALA A 50 -19.00 -44.34 38.99
CA ALA A 50 -20.33 -44.71 39.48
C ALA A 50 -20.89 -45.93 38.74
N ARG A 51 -20.76 -45.99 37.40
CA ARG A 51 -21.16 -47.15 36.59
C ARG A 51 -20.37 -48.41 36.97
N GLU A 52 -19.09 -48.27 37.26
CA GLU A 52 -18.22 -49.37 37.66
C GLU A 52 -18.56 -49.90 39.06
N LYS A 53 -18.87 -49.01 40.02
CA LYS A 53 -19.39 -49.39 41.35
C LYS A 53 -20.73 -50.11 41.28
N VAL A 54 -21.63 -49.68 40.38
CA VAL A 54 -22.92 -50.36 40.15
C VAL A 54 -22.71 -51.74 39.52
N LYS A 55 -21.77 -51.86 38.57
CA LYS A 55 -21.41 -53.13 37.93
C LYS A 55 -20.83 -54.13 38.94
N GLN A 56 -19.95 -53.66 39.83
CA GLN A 56 -19.40 -54.47 40.93
C GLN A 56 -20.47 -54.90 41.96
N ARG A 57 -21.43 -54.03 42.29
CA ARG A 57 -22.59 -54.39 43.15
C ARG A 57 -23.47 -55.47 42.50
N LEU A 58 -23.75 -55.35 41.21
CA LEU A 58 -24.54 -56.33 40.46
C LEU A 58 -23.82 -57.69 40.31
N GLU A 59 -22.49 -57.69 40.25
CA GLU A 59 -21.67 -58.91 40.24
C GLU A 59 -21.59 -59.57 41.62
N MET A 60 -21.55 -58.79 42.72
CA MET A 60 -21.65 -59.32 44.08
C MET A 60 -23.04 -59.91 44.38
N GLU A 61 -24.13 -59.24 43.97
CA GLU A 61 -25.50 -59.76 44.11
C GLU A 61 -25.75 -61.04 43.28
N LYS A 62 -25.04 -61.21 42.16
CA LYS A 62 -25.06 -62.46 41.36
C LYS A 62 -24.29 -63.60 42.03
N LYS A 63 -23.23 -63.30 42.80
CA LYS A 63 -22.47 -64.31 43.57
C LYS A 63 -23.17 -64.74 44.86
N GLU A 64 -23.93 -63.87 45.50
CA GLU A 64 -24.74 -64.23 46.69
C GLU A 64 -25.98 -65.08 46.35
N LYS A 65 -26.51 -65.00 45.13
CA LYS A 65 -27.68 -65.80 44.70
C LYS A 65 -27.34 -67.22 44.18
N SER A 66 -26.07 -67.63 44.24
CA SER A 66 -25.61 -68.99 43.88
C SER A 66 -25.26 -69.89 45.08
N ALA A 67 -25.49 -69.46 46.32
CA ALA A 67 -25.19 -70.25 47.52
C ALA A 67 -26.30 -70.20 48.57
N SER A 68 -27.45 -70.84 48.29
CA SER A 68 -28.33 -71.45 49.31
C SER A 68 -29.49 -72.15 48.61
N GLY A 69 -29.33 -73.46 48.41
CA GLY A 69 -30.42 -74.35 48.01
C GLY A 69 -30.82 -75.21 49.20
N HIS A 70 -32.02 -74.99 49.73
CA HIS A 70 -32.75 -76.07 50.41
C HIS A 70 -34.23 -76.04 50.04
N HIS A 71 -34.67 -77.17 49.51
CA HIS A 71 -36.01 -77.46 49.03
C HIS A 71 -37.04 -77.44 50.16
N THR A 72 -38.20 -76.82 49.90
CA THR A 72 -39.51 -77.36 50.32
C THR A 72 -40.57 -76.98 49.27
N LYS A 73 -41.44 -77.94 48.97
CA LYS A 73 -42.44 -77.93 47.88
C LYS A 73 -43.66 -77.03 48.19
N PRO A 74 -44.47 -76.68 47.16
CA PRO A 74 -45.31 -75.47 47.14
C PRO A 74 -46.76 -75.72 47.60
N PRO A 75 -47.58 -74.66 47.69
CA PRO A 75 -48.80 -74.72 46.90
C PRO A 75 -49.16 -73.43 46.15
N LEU A 76 -49.43 -73.63 44.87
CA LEU A 76 -50.49 -73.05 44.03
C LEU A 76 -51.30 -71.87 44.61
N ARG A 77 -51.29 -70.72 43.91
CA ARG A 77 -52.54 -70.02 43.59
C ARG A 77 -52.41 -68.99 42.45
N LYS A 78 -53.10 -69.34 41.36
CA LYS A 78 -53.96 -68.55 40.44
C LYS A 78 -53.47 -67.19 39.93
N GLY A 79 -53.38 -67.14 38.60
CA GLY A 79 -53.01 -66.01 37.77
C GLY A 79 -53.71 -64.70 38.08
N ASN A 80 -52.93 -63.62 37.95
CA ASN A 80 -53.46 -62.28 37.81
C ASN A 80 -53.04 -61.72 36.44
N ARG A 81 -53.98 -61.74 35.48
CA ARG A 81 -53.90 -61.11 34.15
C ARG A 81 -53.52 -59.62 34.21
N ARG A 82 -53.56 -58.98 35.39
CA ARG A 82 -53.21 -57.56 35.64
C ARG A 82 -51.70 -57.27 35.72
N VAL A 83 -50.86 -58.22 36.12
CA VAL A 83 -49.39 -57.99 36.25
C VAL A 83 -48.68 -58.11 34.89
N LYS A 84 -49.09 -59.06 34.05
CA LYS A 84 -48.59 -59.17 32.66
C LYS A 84 -48.88 -57.91 31.84
N LYS A 85 -50.06 -57.28 32.01
CA LYS A 85 -50.38 -56.00 31.35
C LYS A 85 -49.47 -54.85 31.83
N ARG A 86 -49.19 -54.72 33.13
CA ARG A 86 -48.28 -53.67 33.65
C ARG A 86 -46.83 -53.83 33.16
N ILE A 87 -46.34 -55.06 33.03
CA ILE A 87 -45.01 -55.33 32.46
C ILE A 87 -45.00 -54.99 30.96
N ILE A 88 -46.06 -55.34 30.22
CA ILE A 88 -46.19 -54.98 28.80
C ILE A 88 -46.28 -53.44 28.63
N PHE A 89 -47.03 -52.74 29.48
CA PHE A 89 -47.09 -51.27 29.47
C PHE A 89 -45.74 -50.62 29.84
N ALA A 90 -44.98 -51.19 30.79
CA ALA A 90 -43.66 -50.69 31.17
C ALA A 90 -42.60 -50.93 30.07
N VAL A 91 -42.65 -52.07 29.39
CA VAL A 91 -41.79 -52.36 28.24
C VAL A 91 -42.19 -51.48 27.05
N ALA A 92 -43.49 -51.31 26.79
CA ALA A 92 -43.99 -50.41 25.73
C ALA A 92 -43.63 -48.94 26.00
N SER A 93 -43.69 -48.47 27.26
CA SER A 93 -43.27 -47.11 27.61
C SER A 93 -41.75 -46.92 27.48
N MET A 94 -40.95 -47.93 27.80
CA MET A 94 -39.50 -47.93 27.56
C MET A 94 -39.17 -47.86 26.06
N ILE A 95 -39.86 -48.65 25.24
CA ILE A 95 -39.69 -48.60 23.77
C ILE A 95 -40.10 -47.23 23.24
N LEU A 96 -41.23 -46.67 23.70
CA LEU A 96 -41.66 -45.32 23.33
C LEU A 96 -40.61 -44.27 23.71
N LEU A 97 -40.01 -44.39 24.89
CA LEU A 97 -38.99 -43.46 25.38
C LEU A 97 -37.69 -43.55 24.57
N VAL A 98 -37.26 -44.76 24.17
CA VAL A 98 -36.12 -44.94 23.25
C VAL A 98 -36.42 -44.36 21.87
N VAL A 99 -37.62 -44.57 21.34
CA VAL A 99 -38.06 -43.97 20.07
C VAL A 99 -38.08 -42.44 20.17
N LEU A 100 -38.51 -41.89 21.31
CA LEU A 100 -38.57 -40.45 21.53
C LEU A 100 -37.17 -39.84 21.68
N ILE A 101 -36.25 -40.50 22.40
CA ILE A 101 -34.84 -40.10 22.49
C ILE A 101 -34.17 -40.14 21.12
N THR A 102 -34.36 -41.22 20.35
CA THR A 102 -33.79 -41.34 19.00
C THR A 102 -34.37 -40.29 18.06
N ALA A 103 -35.67 -39.99 18.14
CA ALA A 103 -36.29 -38.90 17.39
C ALA A 103 -35.70 -37.52 17.77
N ILE A 104 -35.48 -37.24 19.07
CA ILE A 104 -34.82 -36.01 19.52
C ILE A 104 -33.39 -35.93 18.98
N ILE A 105 -32.61 -37.01 19.05
CA ILE A 105 -31.24 -37.03 18.52
C ILE A 105 -31.24 -36.75 17.01
N LEU A 106 -32.18 -37.33 16.26
CA LEU A 106 -32.33 -37.08 14.82
C LEU A 106 -32.72 -35.63 14.55
N LEU A 107 -33.65 -35.05 15.31
CA LEU A 107 -34.05 -33.64 15.17
C LEU A 107 -32.89 -32.69 15.50
N VAL A 108 -32.13 -32.95 16.56
CA VAL A 108 -30.96 -32.15 16.93
C VAL A 108 -29.86 -32.29 15.89
N LYS A 109 -29.57 -33.50 15.40
CA LYS A 109 -28.60 -33.71 14.34
C LYS A 109 -28.99 -32.97 13.06
N HIS A 110 -30.26 -33.06 12.67
CA HIS A 110 -30.81 -32.37 11.51
C HIS A 110 -30.74 -30.84 11.68
N SER A 111 -31.07 -30.34 12.88
CA SER A 111 -30.96 -28.92 13.21
C SER A 111 -29.52 -28.42 13.14
N ARG A 112 -28.55 -29.19 13.65
CA ARG A 112 -27.12 -28.85 13.58
C ARG A 112 -26.61 -28.87 12.14
N GLU A 113 -26.96 -29.90 11.37
CA GLU A 113 -26.53 -30.01 9.96
C GLU A 113 -27.12 -28.91 9.06
N ASN A 114 -28.19 -28.25 9.50
CA ASN A 114 -28.81 -27.11 8.81
C ASN A 114 -28.54 -25.76 9.49
N SER A 115 -27.56 -25.67 10.38
CA SER A 115 -27.14 -24.41 11.01
C SER A 115 -25.85 -23.92 10.40
N TYR A 116 -25.85 -22.67 9.91
CA TYR A 116 -24.66 -21.99 9.39
C TYR A 116 -23.50 -22.00 10.40
N ASP A 117 -23.76 -21.55 11.63
CA ASP A 117 -22.75 -21.47 12.68
C ASP A 117 -22.11 -22.82 12.98
N TYR A 118 -22.93 -23.88 13.06
CA TYR A 118 -22.42 -25.23 13.29
C TYR A 118 -21.51 -25.70 12.15
N GLN A 119 -21.89 -25.45 10.89
CA GLN A 119 -21.06 -25.84 9.75
C GLN A 119 -19.73 -25.06 9.73
N MET A 120 -19.76 -23.77 10.03
CA MET A 120 -18.55 -22.94 10.13
C MET A 120 -17.64 -23.39 11.28
N GLU A 121 -18.20 -23.70 12.45
CA GLU A 121 -17.43 -24.21 13.59
C GLU A 121 -16.75 -25.55 13.25
N GLN A 122 -17.48 -26.48 12.62
CA GLN A 122 -16.90 -27.76 12.20
C GLN A 122 -15.84 -27.57 11.11
N ALA A 123 -16.04 -26.65 10.17
CA ALA A 123 -15.03 -26.32 9.18
C ALA A 123 -13.74 -25.77 9.80
N GLY A 124 -13.87 -24.93 10.83
CA GLY A 124 -12.77 -24.49 11.68
C GLY A 124 -11.95 -25.65 12.23
N LYS A 125 -12.63 -26.60 12.89
CA LYS A 125 -11.98 -27.79 13.47
C LYS A 125 -11.26 -28.63 12.42
N TYR A 126 -11.90 -28.94 11.30
CA TYR A 126 -11.26 -29.70 10.22
C TYR A 126 -10.06 -28.96 9.61
N LYS A 127 -10.13 -27.62 9.51
CA LYS A 127 -9.00 -26.81 9.04
C LYS A 127 -7.82 -26.90 9.99
N GLU A 128 -8.04 -26.81 11.30
CA GLU A 128 -7.00 -26.94 12.34
C GLU A 128 -6.38 -28.35 12.37
N GLU A 129 -7.18 -29.38 12.12
CA GLU A 129 -6.73 -30.76 11.98
C GLU A 129 -5.96 -31.02 10.66
N GLY A 130 -5.89 -30.04 9.75
CA GLY A 130 -5.29 -30.18 8.42
C GLY A 130 -6.14 -30.97 7.43
N ASN A 131 -7.39 -31.31 7.79
CA ASN A 131 -8.33 -32.02 6.92
C ASN A 131 -9.11 -31.05 6.03
N TYR A 132 -8.40 -30.43 5.09
CA TYR A 132 -8.94 -29.34 4.26
C TYR A 132 -10.10 -29.74 3.33
N ARG A 133 -10.21 -31.03 2.95
CA ARG A 133 -11.32 -31.51 2.12
C ARG A 133 -12.64 -31.54 2.89
N GLU A 134 -12.60 -32.02 4.14
CA GLU A 134 -13.79 -31.99 5.00
C GLU A 134 -14.13 -30.55 5.41
N ALA A 135 -13.12 -29.71 5.66
CA ALA A 135 -13.33 -28.29 5.90
C ALA A 135 -14.05 -27.61 4.72
N GLU A 136 -13.63 -27.87 3.48
CA GLU A 136 -14.28 -27.36 2.26
C GLU A 136 -15.74 -27.81 2.18
N ASN A 137 -16.02 -29.11 2.40
CA ASN A 137 -17.38 -29.63 2.36
C ASN A 137 -18.29 -28.93 3.38
N ARG A 138 -17.78 -28.69 4.59
CA ARG A 138 -18.52 -27.99 5.65
C ARG A 138 -18.79 -26.53 5.30
N VAL A 139 -17.79 -25.82 4.79
CA VAL A 139 -17.97 -24.40 4.39
C VAL A 139 -18.88 -24.26 3.17
N LYS A 140 -18.76 -25.12 2.15
CA LYS A 140 -19.71 -25.11 1.02
C LYS A 140 -21.14 -25.31 1.51
N ARG A 141 -21.34 -26.23 2.45
CA ARG A 141 -22.65 -26.41 3.08
C ARG A 141 -23.10 -25.17 3.86
N ALA A 142 -22.20 -24.47 4.54
CA ALA A 142 -22.52 -23.21 5.20
C ALA A 142 -22.97 -22.14 4.19
N ILE A 143 -22.26 -22.00 3.06
CA ILE A 143 -22.59 -21.05 1.98
C ILE A 143 -23.96 -21.37 1.34
N GLU A 144 -24.31 -22.66 1.18
CA GLU A 144 -25.64 -23.07 0.72
C GLU A 144 -26.77 -22.68 1.69
N LEU A 145 -26.48 -22.62 2.99
CA LEU A 145 -27.45 -22.26 4.03
C LEU A 145 -27.60 -20.74 4.14
N GLU A 146 -26.48 -20.02 4.07
CA GLU A 146 -26.43 -18.57 4.16
C GLU A 146 -25.33 -18.03 3.25
N ASP A 147 -25.70 -17.13 2.33
CA ASP A 147 -24.74 -16.46 1.46
C ASP A 147 -23.97 -15.40 2.26
N SER A 148 -22.87 -15.85 2.88
CA SER A 148 -22.01 -15.04 3.73
C SER A 148 -20.64 -14.84 3.12
N ILE A 149 -20.20 -13.59 3.03
CA ILE A 149 -18.85 -13.25 2.58
C ILE A 149 -17.79 -13.89 3.49
N THR A 150 -18.04 -13.97 4.80
CA THR A 150 -17.13 -14.60 5.77
C THR A 150 -16.90 -16.07 5.44
N ALA A 151 -17.95 -16.80 5.06
CA ALA A 151 -17.82 -18.20 4.65
C ALA A 151 -17.08 -18.35 3.31
N LYS A 152 -17.35 -17.48 2.33
CA LYS A 152 -16.63 -17.47 1.05
C LYS A 152 -15.14 -17.11 1.24
N LEU A 153 -14.81 -16.16 2.11
CA LEU A 153 -13.44 -15.82 2.48
C LEU A 153 -12.73 -16.99 3.19
N PHE A 154 -13.41 -17.66 4.11
CA PHE A 154 -12.88 -18.87 4.75
C PHE A 154 -12.64 -20.02 3.75
N LEU A 155 -13.51 -20.16 2.74
CA LEU A 155 -13.31 -21.10 1.64
C LEU A 155 -12.05 -20.76 0.83
N SER A 156 -11.82 -19.47 0.56
CA SER A 156 -10.59 -18.98 -0.07
C SER A 156 -9.35 -19.37 0.73
N ASP A 157 -9.37 -19.21 2.05
CA ASP A 157 -8.27 -19.62 2.94
C ASP A 157 -8.02 -21.14 2.86
N ILE A 158 -9.08 -21.96 2.77
CA ILE A 158 -8.95 -23.42 2.58
C ILE A 158 -8.28 -23.74 1.23
N TYR A 159 -8.63 -23.04 0.15
CA TYR A 159 -7.98 -23.23 -1.15
C TYR A 159 -6.49 -22.91 -1.09
N LEU A 160 -6.10 -21.81 -0.43
CA LEU A 160 -4.69 -21.46 -0.23
C LEU A 160 -3.93 -22.51 0.57
N LEU A 161 -4.52 -23.04 1.65
CA LEU A 161 -3.91 -24.10 2.47
C LEU A 161 -3.67 -25.40 1.70
N ARG A 162 -4.44 -25.64 0.63
CA ARG A 162 -4.28 -26.78 -0.29
C ARG A 162 -3.31 -26.51 -1.44
N GLY A 163 -2.79 -25.30 -1.56
CA GLY A 163 -1.99 -24.85 -2.70
C GLY A 163 -2.83 -24.61 -3.97
N GLU A 164 -4.15 -24.48 -3.85
CA GLU A 164 -5.07 -24.24 -4.96
C GLU A 164 -5.26 -22.73 -5.16
N GLU A 165 -4.18 -21.99 -5.38
CA GLU A 165 -4.18 -20.52 -5.46
C GLU A 165 -5.10 -19.98 -6.55
N ARG A 166 -5.18 -20.65 -7.71
CA ARG A 166 -6.10 -20.27 -8.80
C ARG A 166 -7.57 -20.27 -8.34
N MET A 167 -7.99 -21.28 -7.59
CA MET A 167 -9.37 -21.39 -7.09
C MET A 167 -9.67 -20.29 -6.07
N SER A 168 -8.69 -19.96 -5.22
CA SER A 168 -8.78 -18.86 -4.26
C SER A 168 -8.93 -17.51 -4.99
N LEU A 169 -8.09 -17.23 -5.99
CA LEU A 169 -8.16 -15.99 -6.77
C LEU A 169 -9.48 -15.86 -7.54
N GLU A 170 -9.95 -16.93 -8.20
CA GLU A 170 -11.24 -16.90 -8.92
C GLU A 170 -12.40 -16.53 -7.98
N LEU A 171 -12.42 -17.13 -6.77
CA LEU A 171 -13.44 -16.80 -5.77
C LEU A 171 -13.30 -15.37 -5.25
N LEU A 172 -12.09 -14.88 -4.99
CA LEU A 172 -11.85 -13.52 -4.51
C LEU A 172 -12.17 -12.46 -5.58
N GLN A 173 -11.86 -12.73 -6.85
CA GLN A 173 -12.24 -11.87 -7.98
C GLN A 173 -13.77 -11.76 -8.09
N GLN A 174 -14.48 -12.88 -8.00
CA GLN A 174 -15.94 -12.88 -7.96
C GLN A 174 -16.48 -12.06 -6.77
N LEU A 175 -15.92 -12.24 -5.57
CA LEU A 175 -16.30 -11.47 -4.39
C LEU A 175 -16.04 -9.96 -4.55
N CYS A 176 -14.94 -9.60 -5.21
CA CYS A 176 -14.57 -8.22 -5.50
C CYS A 176 -15.56 -7.56 -6.48
N GLU A 177 -16.04 -8.30 -7.48
CA GLU A 177 -17.07 -7.83 -8.41
C GLU A 177 -18.42 -7.64 -7.73
N GLU A 178 -18.81 -8.58 -6.85
CA GLU A 178 -20.06 -8.53 -6.08
C GLU A 178 -20.05 -7.40 -5.03
N ASN A 179 -18.92 -7.18 -4.36
CA ASN A 179 -18.79 -6.28 -3.21
C ASN A 179 -17.51 -5.45 -3.31
N LYS A 180 -17.53 -4.41 -4.15
CA LYS A 180 -16.37 -3.57 -4.47
C LYS A 180 -15.75 -2.82 -3.29
N ASP A 181 -16.46 -2.69 -2.18
CA ASP A 181 -16.09 -1.94 -0.97
C ASP A 181 -15.48 -2.82 0.14
N GLN A 182 -15.27 -4.12 -0.13
CA GLN A 182 -14.79 -5.08 0.85
C GLN A 182 -13.26 -5.13 0.91
N VAL A 183 -12.68 -4.32 1.80
CA VAL A 183 -11.23 -4.21 2.04
C VAL A 183 -10.54 -5.56 2.22
N GLU A 184 -11.15 -6.49 2.97
CA GLU A 184 -10.57 -7.80 3.28
C GLU A 184 -10.39 -8.70 2.04
N VAL A 185 -11.20 -8.50 0.99
CA VAL A 185 -11.07 -9.21 -0.29
C VAL A 185 -9.81 -8.73 -1.01
N TYR A 186 -9.64 -7.40 -1.11
CA TYR A 186 -8.44 -6.80 -1.73
C TYR A 186 -7.18 -7.19 -0.98
N GLN A 187 -7.17 -7.14 0.36
CA GLN A 187 -6.02 -7.56 1.16
C GLN A 187 -5.57 -8.98 0.85
N ARG A 188 -6.51 -9.95 0.75
CA ARG A 188 -6.17 -11.32 0.38
C ARG A 188 -5.62 -11.43 -1.05
N MET A 189 -6.22 -10.71 -2.00
CA MET A 189 -5.74 -10.73 -3.39
C MET A 189 -4.34 -10.13 -3.52
N ILE A 190 -4.09 -8.99 -2.85
CA ILE A 190 -2.76 -8.35 -2.79
C ILE A 190 -1.73 -9.33 -2.23
N GLN A 191 -2.01 -9.97 -1.09
CA GLN A 191 -1.09 -10.96 -0.49
C GLN A 191 -0.75 -12.12 -1.44
N ILE A 192 -1.72 -12.62 -2.21
CA ILE A 192 -1.48 -13.68 -3.19
C ILE A 192 -0.61 -13.16 -4.34
N TYR A 193 -0.94 -12.00 -4.91
CA TYR A 193 -0.19 -11.41 -6.01
C TYR A 193 1.23 -11.00 -5.60
N GLU A 194 1.44 -10.46 -4.40
CA GLU A 194 2.77 -10.14 -3.86
C GLU A 194 3.66 -11.39 -3.77
N LYS A 195 3.10 -12.49 -3.26
CA LYS A 195 3.81 -13.78 -3.18
C LYS A 195 4.22 -14.28 -4.57
N GLN A 196 3.41 -13.99 -5.59
CA GLN A 196 3.67 -14.33 -6.99
C GLN A 196 4.55 -13.28 -7.71
N LYS A 197 4.81 -12.12 -7.08
CA LYS A 197 5.43 -10.94 -7.69
C LYS A 197 4.66 -10.39 -8.90
N ASP A 198 3.34 -10.60 -8.91
CA ASP A 198 2.44 -10.10 -9.94
C ASP A 198 1.94 -8.69 -9.60
N TYR A 199 2.86 -7.72 -9.67
CA TYR A 199 2.56 -6.32 -9.36
C TYR A 199 1.64 -5.66 -10.41
N GLU A 200 1.57 -6.22 -11.63
CA GLU A 200 0.64 -5.76 -12.66
C GLU A 200 -0.81 -5.97 -12.21
N SER A 201 -1.12 -7.14 -11.65
CA SER A 201 -2.44 -7.42 -11.08
C SER A 201 -2.74 -6.54 -9.86
N ILE A 202 -1.76 -6.27 -8.99
CA ILE A 202 -1.94 -5.36 -7.84
C ILE A 202 -2.25 -3.94 -8.33
N ARG A 203 -1.52 -3.44 -9.33
CA ARG A 203 -1.80 -2.13 -9.93
C ARG A 203 -3.19 -2.09 -10.57
N ALA A 204 -3.57 -3.12 -11.32
CA ALA A 204 -4.91 -3.21 -11.89
C ALA A 204 -6.00 -3.19 -10.82
N LEU A 205 -5.78 -3.79 -9.64
CA LEU A 205 -6.73 -3.68 -8.52
C LEU A 205 -6.87 -2.23 -8.03
N SER A 206 -5.76 -1.49 -7.96
CA SER A 206 -5.77 -0.09 -7.53
C SER A 206 -6.50 0.83 -8.50
N GLU A 207 -6.37 0.58 -9.81
CA GLU A 207 -7.03 1.36 -10.87
C GLU A 207 -8.54 1.11 -10.93
N ASN A 208 -9.01 -0.06 -10.49
CA ASN A 208 -10.40 -0.47 -10.58
C ASN A 208 -11.26 -0.10 -9.37
N THR A 209 -10.72 0.67 -8.41
CA THR A 209 -11.41 1.05 -7.18
C THR A 209 -11.25 2.52 -6.83
N GLU A 210 -12.35 3.13 -6.37
CA GLU A 210 -12.38 4.52 -5.90
C GLU A 210 -12.57 4.62 -4.37
N ASP A 211 -12.70 3.49 -3.66
CA ASP A 211 -12.89 3.49 -2.20
C ASP A 211 -11.59 3.92 -1.50
N PRO A 212 -11.60 5.02 -0.73
CA PRO A 212 -10.39 5.51 -0.05
C PRO A 212 -9.74 4.48 0.87
N ARG A 213 -10.53 3.63 1.54
CA ARG A 213 -10.02 2.60 2.46
C ARG A 213 -9.26 1.51 1.71
N ILE A 214 -9.65 1.24 0.46
CA ILE A 214 -8.99 0.27 -0.41
C ILE A 214 -7.78 0.93 -1.06
N LYS A 215 -7.88 2.21 -1.50
CA LYS A 215 -6.73 2.97 -2.01
C LYS A 215 -5.56 3.04 -1.03
N GLU A 216 -5.86 3.12 0.28
CA GLU A 216 -4.84 3.13 1.34
C GLU A 216 -3.95 1.87 1.32
N LEU A 217 -4.46 0.73 0.85
CA LEU A 217 -3.68 -0.51 0.75
C LEU A 217 -2.55 -0.42 -0.28
N PHE A 218 -2.63 0.49 -1.25
CA PHE A 218 -1.67 0.59 -2.34
C PHE A 218 -0.61 1.69 -2.14
N LEU A 219 -0.73 2.49 -1.08
CA LEU A 219 0.18 3.61 -0.82
C LEU A 219 1.64 3.18 -0.65
N GLU A 220 1.90 1.92 -0.26
CA GLU A 220 3.26 1.39 -0.13
C GLU A 220 3.96 1.14 -1.48
N TYR A 221 3.20 1.01 -2.57
CA TYR A 221 3.76 0.79 -3.91
C TYR A 221 3.94 2.10 -4.70
N VAL A 222 3.22 3.14 -4.30
CA VAL A 222 3.21 4.45 -4.95
C VAL A 222 4.44 5.25 -4.48
N PRO A 223 5.35 5.63 -5.39
CA PRO A 223 6.49 6.45 -5.03
C PRO A 223 6.04 7.90 -4.77
N LYS A 224 6.86 8.66 -4.06
CA LYS A 224 6.63 10.12 -3.97
C LYS A 224 6.79 10.78 -5.34
N ALA A 225 6.07 11.88 -5.51
CA ALA A 225 6.21 12.76 -6.67
C ALA A 225 7.67 13.22 -6.79
N PRO A 226 8.22 13.31 -8.03
CA PRO A 226 9.56 13.82 -8.23
C PRO A 226 9.63 15.31 -7.89
N GLU A 227 10.82 15.83 -7.63
CA GLU A 227 11.06 17.22 -7.27
C GLU A 227 12.04 17.88 -8.24
N PHE A 228 11.73 19.09 -8.72
CA PHE A 228 12.68 19.88 -9.49
C PHE A 228 13.68 20.56 -8.57
N THR A 229 14.96 20.55 -8.92
CA THR A 229 16.01 21.29 -8.18
C THR A 229 15.95 22.80 -8.37
N ARG A 230 15.16 23.25 -9.34
CA ARG A 230 14.96 24.65 -9.70
C ARG A 230 13.49 25.02 -9.53
N GLU A 231 13.26 26.19 -8.96
CA GLU A 231 11.92 26.77 -8.89
C GLU A 231 11.48 27.23 -10.29
N GLU A 232 10.19 27.14 -10.59
CA GLU A 232 9.67 27.67 -11.84
C GLU A 232 9.86 29.20 -11.95
N GLY A 233 10.03 29.70 -13.16
CA GLY A 233 10.18 31.13 -13.40
C GLY A 233 11.10 31.51 -14.56
N ILE A 234 11.48 32.79 -14.55
CA ILE A 234 12.30 33.42 -15.59
C ILE A 234 13.75 33.56 -15.09
N TYR A 235 14.68 33.04 -15.88
CA TYR A 235 16.10 33.00 -15.60
C TYR A 235 16.86 33.88 -16.60
N THR A 236 17.90 34.57 -16.13
CA THR A 236 18.74 35.46 -16.95
C THR A 236 20.12 34.87 -17.24
N GLU A 237 20.31 33.59 -16.92
CA GLU A 237 21.52 32.80 -17.12
C GLU A 237 21.14 31.39 -17.63
N GLU A 238 22.13 30.63 -18.12
CA GLU A 238 21.89 29.25 -18.56
C GLU A 238 21.27 28.43 -17.43
N LEU A 239 20.19 27.72 -17.74
CA LEU A 239 19.44 26.95 -16.77
C LEU A 239 19.53 25.46 -17.10
N SER A 240 19.83 24.66 -16.09
CA SER A 240 19.75 23.21 -16.16
C SER A 240 18.88 22.74 -14.98
N VAL A 241 17.78 22.08 -15.30
CA VAL A 241 16.79 21.59 -14.32
C VAL A 241 17.04 20.11 -14.06
N GLU A 242 17.37 19.77 -12.81
CA GLU A 242 17.48 18.38 -12.39
C GLU A 242 16.15 17.90 -11.80
N ILE A 243 15.79 16.65 -12.06
CA ILE A 243 14.58 16.01 -11.52
C ILE A 243 15.01 14.93 -10.53
N LEU A 244 14.67 15.11 -9.26
CA LEU A 244 14.98 14.19 -8.17
C LEU A 244 13.80 13.26 -7.91
N ALA A 245 14.08 12.00 -7.59
CA ALA A 245 13.06 11.02 -7.21
C ALA A 245 13.59 10.07 -6.13
N GLU A 246 12.69 9.27 -5.57
CA GLU A 246 13.05 8.24 -4.61
C GLU A 246 13.97 7.19 -5.22
N ALA A 247 14.78 6.53 -4.38
CA ALA A 247 15.70 5.49 -4.83
C ALA A 247 14.94 4.36 -5.55
N ASP A 248 15.60 3.77 -6.55
CA ASP A 248 15.08 2.69 -7.39
C ASP A 248 13.82 3.04 -8.22
N CYS A 249 13.41 4.32 -8.25
CA CYS A 249 12.32 4.77 -9.12
C CYS A 249 12.84 5.31 -10.45
N ASP A 250 12.13 5.00 -11.52
CA ASP A 250 12.33 5.63 -12.83
C ASP A 250 11.54 6.94 -12.88
N VAL A 251 12.05 7.94 -13.60
CA VAL A 251 11.30 9.19 -13.86
C VAL A 251 11.05 9.32 -15.35
N TYR A 252 9.84 9.71 -15.71
CA TYR A 252 9.44 10.02 -17.08
C TYR A 252 8.98 11.48 -17.15
N TYR A 253 9.29 12.16 -18.25
CA TYR A 253 8.98 13.58 -18.40
C TYR A 253 8.65 13.97 -19.85
N THR A 254 7.99 15.11 -20.00
CA THR A 254 7.68 15.76 -21.28
C THR A 254 8.00 17.24 -21.21
N LEU A 255 8.33 17.83 -22.37
CA LEU A 255 8.65 19.26 -22.52
C LEU A 255 7.62 20.04 -23.33
N ASP A 256 6.64 19.32 -23.90
CA ASP A 256 5.62 19.83 -24.81
C ASP A 256 4.22 19.88 -24.17
N GLY A 257 4.14 19.62 -22.87
CA GLY A 257 2.89 19.58 -22.11
C GLY A 257 2.08 18.31 -22.32
N THR A 258 2.58 17.26 -22.98
CA THR A 258 1.89 15.96 -23.09
C THR A 258 2.03 15.11 -21.81
N ASP A 259 1.26 14.03 -21.70
CA ASP A 259 1.25 13.15 -20.52
C ASP A 259 2.64 12.51 -20.29
N PRO A 260 3.30 12.76 -19.14
CA PRO A 260 4.63 12.25 -18.87
C PRO A 260 4.70 10.73 -18.72
N VAL A 261 3.59 10.02 -18.51
CA VAL A 261 3.57 8.54 -18.52
C VAL A 261 4.00 7.98 -19.89
N GLN A 262 3.74 8.71 -20.97
CA GLN A 262 4.18 8.39 -22.33
C GLN A 262 5.45 9.13 -22.74
N GLY A 263 6.05 9.85 -21.78
CA GLY A 263 7.19 10.71 -21.98
C GLY A 263 8.52 9.99 -22.10
N GLU A 264 9.59 10.78 -22.16
CA GLU A 264 10.95 10.27 -22.21
C GLU A 264 11.43 9.89 -20.82
N LYS A 265 12.21 8.82 -20.71
CA LYS A 265 12.85 8.42 -19.46
C LYS A 265 13.97 9.40 -19.12
N TYR A 266 13.88 10.03 -17.96
CA TYR A 266 14.86 10.97 -17.43
C TYR A 266 16.21 10.27 -17.16
N ARG A 267 17.30 10.88 -17.62
CA ARG A 267 18.67 10.34 -17.50
C ARG A 267 19.69 11.42 -17.18
N GLU A 268 19.46 12.63 -17.68
CA GLU A 268 20.35 13.77 -17.58
C GLU A 268 19.51 15.02 -17.32
N PRO A 269 20.07 16.07 -16.68
CA PRO A 269 19.40 17.35 -16.49
C PRO A 269 18.80 17.93 -17.77
N VAL A 270 17.67 18.62 -17.64
CA VAL A 270 17.00 19.29 -18.76
C VAL A 270 17.61 20.68 -18.91
N ASP A 271 18.37 20.88 -19.98
CA ASP A 271 18.93 22.20 -20.30
C ASP A 271 17.89 23.09 -20.97
N VAL A 272 17.74 24.31 -20.44
CA VAL A 272 16.90 25.38 -20.99
C VAL A 272 17.83 26.48 -21.51
N GLY A 273 17.84 26.62 -22.82
CA GLY A 273 18.67 27.58 -23.54
C GLY A 273 18.02 28.95 -23.67
N PRO A 274 18.80 29.98 -24.06
CA PRO A 274 18.31 31.33 -24.21
C PRO A 274 17.15 31.47 -25.20
N GLY A 275 16.14 32.23 -24.77
CA GLY A 275 14.91 32.46 -25.52
C GLY A 275 13.95 31.27 -25.52
N GLN A 276 14.26 30.19 -24.81
CA GLN A 276 13.35 29.07 -24.65
C GLN A 276 12.38 29.32 -23.49
N ASP A 277 11.16 28.85 -23.69
CA ASP A 277 10.08 28.78 -22.74
C ASP A 277 9.58 27.33 -22.79
N ILE A 278 9.86 26.56 -21.75
CA ILE A 278 9.54 25.14 -21.70
C ILE A 278 8.70 24.82 -20.46
N GLN A 279 7.77 23.89 -20.64
CA GLN A 279 6.99 23.32 -19.56
C GLN A 279 7.48 21.89 -19.31
N ILE A 280 8.06 21.64 -18.14
CA ILE A 280 8.48 20.29 -17.75
C ILE A 280 7.35 19.67 -16.94
N ARG A 281 6.76 18.60 -17.45
CA ARG A 281 5.87 17.71 -16.69
C ARG A 281 6.62 16.43 -16.38
N ALA A 282 6.56 15.94 -15.14
CA ALA A 282 7.32 14.76 -14.72
C ALA A 282 6.54 13.86 -13.77
N ILE A 283 6.81 12.56 -13.83
CA ILE A 283 6.18 11.54 -13.00
C ILE A 283 7.20 10.46 -12.63
N ALA A 284 7.16 9.97 -11.40
CA ALA A 284 7.99 8.87 -10.95
C ALA A 284 7.24 7.54 -11.08
N CYS A 285 7.95 6.46 -11.40
CA CYS A 285 7.44 5.10 -11.51
C CYS A 285 8.28 4.17 -10.63
N SER A 286 7.62 3.46 -9.70
CA SER A 286 8.29 2.51 -8.82
C SER A 286 8.67 1.22 -9.57
N PRO A 287 9.58 0.38 -9.01
CA PRO A 287 9.88 -0.94 -9.57
C PRO A 287 8.66 -1.85 -9.75
N TYR A 288 7.56 -1.55 -9.05
CA TYR A 288 6.30 -2.28 -9.09
C TYR A 288 5.35 -1.78 -10.19
N GLY A 289 5.73 -0.74 -10.94
CA GLY A 289 4.95 -0.19 -12.04
C GLY A 289 3.86 0.82 -11.62
N PHE A 290 3.89 1.29 -10.37
CA PHE A 290 2.99 2.33 -9.85
C PHE A 290 3.59 3.71 -10.11
N TYR A 291 2.73 4.66 -10.46
CA TYR A 291 3.12 6.04 -10.71
C TYR A 291 2.82 6.92 -9.50
N SER A 292 3.67 7.92 -9.27
CA SER A 292 3.43 8.99 -8.31
C SER A 292 2.35 9.96 -8.79
N ASP A 293 2.02 10.94 -7.95
CA ASP A 293 1.44 12.18 -8.46
C ASP A 293 2.40 12.87 -9.45
N GLU A 294 1.82 13.60 -10.39
CA GLU A 294 2.56 14.37 -11.39
C GLU A 294 3.02 15.72 -10.82
N VAL A 295 4.19 16.18 -11.26
CA VAL A 295 4.66 17.56 -11.05
C VAL A 295 4.85 18.29 -12.36
N GLU A 296 4.62 19.60 -12.32
CA GLU A 296 4.72 20.50 -13.46
C GLU A 296 5.50 21.76 -13.05
N GLY A 297 6.33 22.28 -13.95
CA GLY A 297 7.07 23.52 -13.75
C GLY A 297 7.36 24.22 -15.08
N ASN A 298 7.22 25.55 -15.08
CA ASN A 298 7.46 26.38 -16.26
C ASN A 298 8.81 27.10 -16.13
N PHE A 299 9.68 26.93 -17.12
CA PHE A 299 11.04 27.44 -17.10
C PHE A 299 11.32 28.24 -18.36
N GLN A 300 11.66 29.51 -18.15
CA GLN A 300 11.98 30.43 -19.23
C GLN A 300 13.37 31.00 -19.04
N VAL A 301 14.15 31.09 -20.11
CA VAL A 301 15.44 31.77 -20.08
C VAL A 301 15.40 33.01 -20.97
N GLU A 302 15.46 34.18 -20.35
CA GLU A 302 15.51 35.48 -21.00
C GLU A 302 16.83 36.19 -20.69
N PHE A 303 17.78 36.17 -21.62
CA PHE A 303 19.02 36.92 -21.45
C PHE A 303 18.78 38.40 -21.65
N LEU A 304 19.27 39.19 -20.69
CA LEU A 304 19.29 40.64 -20.79
C LEU A 304 20.48 41.07 -21.62
N LYS A 305 20.28 42.05 -22.50
CA LYS A 305 21.40 42.68 -23.21
C LYS A 305 22.36 43.36 -22.23
N PRO A 306 23.67 43.37 -22.51
CA PRO A 306 24.64 44.06 -21.65
C PRO A 306 24.41 45.59 -21.67
N GLU A 307 24.81 46.26 -20.58
CA GLU A 307 24.80 47.74 -20.53
C GLU A 307 25.65 48.34 -21.67
N THR A 308 25.35 49.58 -22.05
CA THR A 308 26.13 50.29 -23.07
C THR A 308 27.58 50.53 -22.59
N PRO A 309 28.58 50.41 -23.50
CA PRO A 309 29.97 50.63 -23.13
C PRO A 309 30.19 52.05 -22.63
N ARG A 310 31.12 52.22 -21.69
CA ARG A 310 31.54 53.54 -21.19
C ARG A 310 32.95 53.85 -21.69
N VAL A 311 33.16 55.04 -22.23
CA VAL A 311 34.44 55.49 -22.79
C VAL A 311 35.03 56.67 -22.02
N THR A 312 36.37 56.76 -21.98
CA THR A 312 37.10 57.87 -21.36
C THR A 312 38.34 58.21 -22.18
N PRO A 313 38.52 59.47 -22.66
CA PRO A 313 37.59 60.59 -22.51
C PRO A 313 36.30 60.38 -23.32
N GLY A 314 35.20 61.02 -22.92
CA GLY A 314 33.98 61.08 -23.73
C GLY A 314 34.17 61.89 -25.01
N GLY A 315 33.19 61.85 -25.92
CA GLY A 315 33.20 62.66 -27.14
C GLY A 315 33.30 64.18 -26.88
N GLY A 316 33.94 64.91 -27.78
CA GLY A 316 34.18 66.35 -27.66
C GLY A 316 35.25 66.89 -28.61
N ASN A 317 35.66 68.13 -28.36
CA ASN A 317 36.73 68.82 -29.10
C ASN A 317 38.06 68.69 -28.34
N PHE A 318 39.12 68.37 -29.08
CA PHE A 318 40.47 68.15 -28.55
C PHE A 318 41.50 68.88 -29.41
N ASN A 319 42.51 69.45 -28.75
CA ASN A 319 43.64 70.13 -29.40
C ASN A 319 44.94 69.31 -29.31
N ALA A 320 44.86 68.08 -28.79
CA ALA A 320 45.96 67.15 -28.63
C ALA A 320 45.43 65.72 -28.72
N PRO A 321 46.21 64.77 -29.25
CA PRO A 321 45.76 63.39 -29.37
C PRO A 321 45.55 62.78 -27.98
N GLN A 322 44.44 62.07 -27.80
CA GLN A 322 44.11 61.34 -26.57
C GLN A 322 44.06 59.83 -26.82
N SER A 323 44.16 59.06 -25.74
CA SER A 323 43.92 57.61 -25.76
C SER A 323 42.55 57.32 -25.15
N ILE A 324 41.67 56.69 -25.92
CA ILE A 324 40.31 56.36 -25.53
C ILE A 324 40.31 54.96 -24.91
N SER A 325 39.98 54.91 -23.64
CA SER A 325 39.79 53.67 -22.88
C SER A 325 38.31 53.32 -22.80
N VAL A 326 37.98 52.03 -22.92
CA VAL A 326 36.61 51.51 -22.80
C VAL A 326 36.54 50.64 -21.55
N ALA A 327 35.56 50.87 -20.69
CA ALA A 327 35.27 49.97 -19.58
C ALA A 327 34.55 48.72 -20.13
N VAL A 328 35.19 47.56 -19.97
CA VAL A 328 34.67 46.28 -20.46
C VAL A 328 34.27 45.43 -19.24
N PRO A 329 32.97 45.12 -19.05
CA PRO A 329 32.54 44.19 -18.02
C PRO A 329 33.15 42.80 -18.23
N ASP A 330 33.28 42.02 -17.16
CA ASP A 330 33.83 40.66 -17.21
C ASP A 330 33.04 39.78 -18.21
N GLY A 331 33.76 38.98 -18.98
CA GLY A 331 33.19 38.11 -20.03
C GLY A 331 32.75 38.81 -21.31
N CYS A 332 32.62 40.14 -21.32
CA CYS A 332 32.17 40.89 -22.50
C CYS A 332 33.31 41.19 -23.48
N LYS A 333 32.95 41.39 -24.75
CA LYS A 333 33.84 41.84 -25.83
C LYS A 333 33.29 43.14 -26.41
N VAL A 334 34.17 44.10 -26.70
CA VAL A 334 33.79 45.35 -27.35
C VAL A 334 34.22 45.34 -28.82
N TYR A 335 33.32 45.76 -29.70
CA TYR A 335 33.58 45.96 -31.12
C TYR A 335 33.25 47.40 -31.50
N TYR A 336 34.04 48.00 -32.40
CA TYR A 336 33.91 49.42 -32.74
C TYR A 336 34.18 49.73 -34.21
N THR A 337 33.71 50.90 -34.63
CA THR A 337 33.95 51.55 -35.93
C THR A 337 34.19 53.06 -35.72
N TRP A 338 34.85 53.71 -36.68
CA TRP A 338 35.22 55.14 -36.61
C TRP A 338 34.46 56.04 -37.60
N ASP A 339 33.73 55.43 -38.51
CA ASP A 339 32.97 56.08 -39.58
C ASP A 339 31.50 56.32 -39.20
N GLY A 340 31.12 56.03 -37.95
CA GLY A 340 29.73 56.14 -37.47
C GLY A 340 28.81 54.99 -37.88
N SER A 341 29.29 54.02 -38.67
CA SER A 341 28.53 52.81 -38.99
C SER A 341 28.24 51.98 -37.73
N GLU A 342 27.22 51.11 -37.77
CA GLU A 342 26.91 50.24 -36.63
C GLU A 342 27.93 49.11 -36.52
N PRO A 343 28.62 48.98 -35.37
CA PRO A 343 29.57 47.89 -35.18
C PRO A 343 28.84 46.54 -35.15
N THR A 344 29.52 45.52 -35.65
CA THR A 344 29.12 44.11 -35.56
C THR A 344 30.26 43.29 -34.97
N THR A 345 30.05 42.00 -34.74
CA THR A 345 31.13 41.09 -34.31
C THR A 345 32.23 40.90 -35.37
N ALA A 346 32.01 41.37 -36.61
CA ALA A 346 33.03 41.44 -37.66
C ALA A 346 33.83 42.76 -37.65
N SER A 347 33.40 43.76 -36.87
CA SER A 347 34.09 45.05 -36.72
C SER A 347 35.37 44.90 -35.89
N GLN A 348 36.14 45.99 -35.76
CA GLN A 348 37.40 45.95 -35.05
C GLN A 348 37.17 45.70 -33.55
N ARG A 349 37.90 44.74 -32.98
CA ARG A 349 37.78 44.39 -31.56
C ARG A 349 38.66 45.29 -30.69
N TYR A 350 38.06 45.88 -29.66
CA TYR A 350 38.80 46.60 -28.63
C TYR A 350 39.59 45.60 -27.76
N THR A 351 40.88 45.83 -27.64
CA THR A 351 41.80 45.00 -26.82
C THR A 351 42.72 45.84 -25.93
N GLN A 352 42.87 47.12 -26.25
CA GLN A 352 43.69 48.10 -25.57
C GLN A 352 43.20 49.50 -25.93
N PRO A 353 43.55 50.54 -25.15
CA PRO A 353 43.17 51.91 -25.44
C PRO A 353 43.44 52.32 -26.90
N ILE A 354 42.45 52.96 -27.53
CA ILE A 354 42.51 53.34 -28.96
C ILE A 354 43.03 54.76 -29.08
N SER A 355 43.95 55.02 -30.00
CA SER A 355 44.40 56.39 -30.28
C SER A 355 43.34 57.17 -31.05
N MET A 356 43.10 58.41 -30.65
CA MET A 356 42.17 59.32 -31.32
C MET A 356 42.70 59.78 -32.69
N PRO A 357 41.99 59.51 -33.80
CA PRO A 357 42.37 59.99 -35.12
C PRO A 357 42.16 61.50 -35.27
N GLU A 358 42.97 62.13 -36.12
CA GLU A 358 42.81 63.54 -36.50
C GLU A 358 41.53 63.77 -37.32
N GLY A 359 40.93 64.95 -37.17
CA GLY A 359 39.70 65.35 -37.85
C GLY A 359 38.44 65.07 -37.04
N ASN A 360 37.31 64.98 -37.74
CA ASN A 360 35.98 64.73 -37.16
C ASN A 360 35.62 63.25 -37.34
N ASN A 361 35.66 62.47 -36.26
CA ASN A 361 35.51 61.02 -36.29
C ASN A 361 34.42 60.55 -35.31
N ILE A 362 33.57 59.61 -35.73
CA ILE A 362 32.48 59.08 -34.91
C ILE A 362 32.84 57.68 -34.47
N LEU A 363 33.21 57.53 -33.20
CA LEU A 363 33.43 56.22 -32.60
C LEU A 363 32.08 55.60 -32.22
N SER A 364 31.69 54.55 -32.92
CA SER A 364 30.55 53.70 -32.53
C SER A 364 31.07 52.45 -31.81
N LEU A 365 30.48 52.06 -30.69
CA LEU A 365 30.84 50.83 -29.96
C LEU A 365 29.62 50.00 -29.59
N ILE A 366 29.79 48.68 -29.56
CA ILE A 366 28.86 47.74 -28.91
C ILE A 366 29.63 46.85 -27.93
N LEU A 367 28.95 46.44 -26.86
CA LEU A 367 29.33 45.30 -26.03
C LEU A 367 28.61 44.04 -26.52
N VAL A 368 29.33 42.93 -26.53
CA VAL A 368 28.80 41.59 -26.79
C VAL A 368 29.16 40.71 -25.61
N ASP A 369 28.17 40.17 -24.92
CA ASP A 369 28.38 39.31 -23.75
C ASP A 369 28.82 37.88 -24.17
N PRO A 370 29.12 36.97 -23.22
CA PRO A 370 29.47 35.58 -23.52
C PRO A 370 28.42 34.82 -24.33
N TYR A 371 27.15 35.20 -24.18
CA TYR A 371 26.00 34.56 -24.81
C TYR A 371 25.65 35.15 -26.18
N GLY A 372 26.37 36.17 -26.63
CA GLY A 372 26.19 36.82 -27.93
C GLY A 372 25.18 37.97 -27.95
N MET A 373 24.60 38.34 -26.81
CA MET A 373 23.70 39.48 -26.69
C MET A 373 24.46 40.79 -26.84
N ARG A 374 23.86 41.76 -27.55
CA ARG A 374 24.50 43.03 -27.89
C ARG A 374 23.89 44.19 -27.12
N SER A 375 24.73 45.05 -26.57
CA SER A 375 24.27 46.31 -25.99
C SER A 375 23.68 47.23 -27.08
N ASP A 376 23.02 48.30 -26.66
CA ASP A 376 22.77 49.41 -27.57
C ASP A 376 24.09 50.01 -28.08
N VAL A 377 24.05 50.65 -29.25
CA VAL A 377 25.23 51.28 -29.86
C VAL A 377 25.55 52.59 -29.12
N LEU A 378 26.71 52.66 -28.48
CA LEU A 378 27.26 53.93 -28.01
C LEU A 378 27.87 54.67 -29.21
N ARG A 379 27.53 55.96 -29.39
CA ARG A 379 28.18 56.83 -30.39
C ARG A 379 28.83 58.02 -29.70
N CYS A 380 30.11 58.23 -29.96
CA CYS A 380 30.89 59.36 -29.45
C CYS A 380 31.53 60.12 -30.61
N ASN A 381 31.25 61.42 -30.72
CA ASN A 381 31.90 62.27 -31.72
C ASN A 381 33.19 62.86 -31.17
N TYR A 382 34.31 62.63 -31.84
CA TYR A 382 35.63 63.13 -31.48
C TYR A 382 36.14 64.05 -32.58
N ILE A 383 36.34 65.32 -32.24
CA ILE A 383 36.89 66.33 -33.14
C ILE A 383 38.28 66.68 -32.61
N TYR A 384 39.32 66.21 -33.30
CA TYR A 384 40.71 66.53 -33.00
C TYR A 384 41.28 67.40 -34.12
N LEU A 385 41.58 68.66 -33.81
CA LEU A 385 42.22 69.60 -34.72
C LEU A 385 43.52 70.10 -34.06
N PRO A 386 44.71 69.64 -34.52
CA PRO A 386 46.00 69.99 -33.93
C PRO A 386 46.38 71.47 -34.02
#